data_AF-A0A421DXX7-F1
#
_entry.id   AF-A0A421DXX7-F1
#
_cell.length_a   1.000
_cell.length_b   1.000
_cell.length_c   1.000
_cell.angle_alpha   90.00
_cell.angle_beta   90.00
_cell.angle_gamma   90.00
#
_symmetry.space_group_name_H-M   'P 1'
#
loop_
_entity.id
_entity.type
_entity.pdbx_description
1 polymer ?
#
loop_
_entity_poly.entity_id
_entity_poly.type
_entity_poly.pdbx_seq_one_letter_code
_entity_poly.pdbx_strand_id
1 'polypeptide(L)'
;MQKLQHRSGSGLVTIPKQFLERDGLVDEGGEPSDAHLTVDRLGERAYVVRVCDGDVPELSECEAVRRLAAERIVDEDVYGQQQGE
;
A
#
# COMPACT_ATOMS: atom_id res chain seq x y z
N MET A 1 -13.68 -12.75 5.42
CA MET A 1 -12.51 -12.46 6.29
C MET A 1 -11.35 -13.30 5.80
N GLN A 2 -10.26 -12.67 5.38
CA GLN A 2 -9.03 -13.39 5.02
C GLN A 2 -8.30 -13.82 6.29
N LYS A 3 -7.73 -15.02 6.29
CA LYS A 3 -6.96 -15.56 7.43
C LYS A 3 -5.50 -15.67 7.02
N LEU A 4 -4.59 -15.31 7.92
CA LEU A 4 -3.17 -15.53 7.73
C LEU A 4 -2.90 -17.04 7.70
N GLN A 5 -2.32 -17.52 6.61
CA GLN A 5 -1.91 -18.91 6.48
C GLN A 5 -0.42 -19.03 6.78
N HIS A 6 0.00 -20.14 7.38
CA HIS A 6 1.42 -20.42 7.58
C HIS A 6 1.98 -21.12 6.33
N ARG A 7 3.08 -20.61 5.80
CA ARG A 7 3.83 -21.24 4.72
C ARG A 7 5.32 -21.09 4.98
N SER A 8 5.99 -22.19 5.29
CA SER A 8 7.47 -22.27 5.39
C SER A 8 8.09 -21.17 6.27
N GLY A 9 7.55 -20.94 7.47
CA GLY A 9 8.06 -19.91 8.39
C GLY A 9 7.62 -18.47 8.07
N SER A 10 6.81 -18.28 7.03
CA SER A 10 6.24 -17.00 6.63
C SER A 10 4.72 -16.99 6.71
N GLY A 11 4.15 -15.79 6.85
CA GLY A 11 2.72 -15.57 6.72
C GLY A 11 2.32 -15.38 5.26
N LEU A 12 1.29 -16.10 4.83
CA LEU A 12 0.67 -15.94 3.52
C LEU A 12 -0.70 -15.29 3.68
N VAL A 13 -0.93 -14.23 2.91
CA VAL A 13 -2.22 -13.57 2.75
C VAL A 13 -2.53 -13.51 1.27
N THR A 14 -3.80 -13.63 0.91
CA THR A 14 -4.23 -13.55 -0.48
C THR A 14 -4.62 -12.11 -0.83
N ILE A 15 -4.31 -11.67 -2.04
CA ILE A 15 -4.89 -10.46 -2.61
C ILE A 15 -6.17 -10.87 -3.34
N PRO A 16 -7.32 -10.21 -3.09
CA PRO A 16 -8.56 -10.51 -3.82
C PRO A 16 -8.38 -10.38 -5.34
N LYS A 17 -8.86 -11.37 -6.10
CA LYS A 17 -8.71 -11.44 -7.56
C LYS A 17 -9.18 -10.17 -8.27
N GLN A 18 -10.30 -9.58 -7.84
CA GLN A 18 -10.84 -8.32 -8.38
C GLN A 18 -9.86 -7.14 -8.34
N PHE A 19 -8.92 -7.12 -7.38
CA PHE A 19 -7.87 -6.08 -7.32
C PHE A 19 -6.77 -6.38 -8.32
N LEU A 20 -6.38 -7.65 -8.45
CA LEU A 20 -5.43 -8.09 -9.46
C LEU A 20 -5.94 -7.81 -10.87
N GLU A 21 -7.23 -8.08 -11.15
CA GLU A 21 -7.87 -7.80 -12.44
C GLU A 21 -7.85 -6.31 -12.77
N ARG A 22 -8.18 -5.45 -11.79
CA ARG A 22 -8.16 -4.00 -11.96
C ARG A 22 -6.77 -3.48 -12.32
N ASP A 23 -5.74 -4.13 -11.79
CA ASP A 23 -4.35 -3.75 -11.98
C ASP A 23 -3.69 -4.53 -13.14
N GLY A 24 -4.46 -5.32 -13.91
CA GLY A 24 -3.99 -6.05 -15.09
C GLY A 24 -3.10 -7.27 -14.78
N LEU A 25 -3.16 -7.79 -13.56
CA LEU A 25 -2.31 -8.88 -13.05
C LEU A 25 -3.00 -10.26 -13.10
N VAL A 26 -3.91 -10.43 -14.06
CA VAL A 26 -4.61 -11.68 -14.29
C VAL A 26 -4.50 -12.00 -15.76
N ASP A 27 -4.13 -13.23 -16.07
CA ASP A 27 -3.96 -13.71 -17.45
C ASP A 27 -5.30 -13.99 -18.15
N GLU A 28 -5.24 -14.38 -19.43
CA GLU A 28 -6.43 -14.71 -20.23
C GLU A 28 -7.21 -15.93 -19.68
N GLY A 29 -6.55 -16.79 -18.91
CA GLY A 29 -7.16 -17.93 -18.23
C GLY A 29 -7.84 -17.56 -16.91
N GLY A 30 -7.66 -16.32 -16.44
CA GLY A 30 -8.18 -15.86 -15.17
C GLY A 30 -7.29 -16.20 -13.97
N GLU A 31 -6.04 -16.58 -14.18
CA GLU A 31 -5.11 -16.85 -13.08
C GLU A 31 -4.22 -15.64 -12.82
N PRO A 32 -3.81 -15.39 -11.55
CA PRO A 32 -2.83 -14.36 -11.24
C PRO A 32 -1.55 -14.55 -12.06
N SER A 33 -1.11 -13.50 -12.75
CA SER A 33 0.13 -13.50 -13.51
C SER A 33 1.35 -13.40 -12.60
N ASP A 34 2.50 -13.87 -13.07
CA ASP A 34 3.77 -13.68 -12.39
C ASP A 34 4.11 -12.18 -12.32
N ALA A 35 4.42 -11.70 -11.12
CA ALA A 35 4.77 -10.31 -10.86
C ALA A 35 5.80 -10.21 -9.74
N HIS A 36 6.68 -9.21 -9.83
CA HIS A 36 7.58 -8.88 -8.74
C HIS A 36 6.85 -8.05 -7.67
N LEU A 37 7.02 -8.44 -6.41
CA LEU A 37 6.36 -7.82 -5.27
C LEU A 37 7.42 -7.38 -4.27
N THR A 38 7.24 -6.19 -3.69
CA THR A 38 7.92 -5.82 -2.44
C THR A 38 6.93 -5.78 -1.30
N VAL A 39 7.43 -6.06 -0.09
CA VAL A 39 6.67 -5.98 1.15
C VAL A 39 7.43 -5.12 2.13
N ASP A 40 6.83 -4.00 2.53
CA ASP A 40 7.42 -3.06 3.46
C ASP A 40 6.61 -2.99 4.75
N ARG A 41 7.31 -2.85 5.86
CA ARG A 41 6.67 -2.64 7.16
C ARG A 41 6.36 -1.14 7.32
N LEU A 42 5.09 -0.81 7.46
CA LEU A 42 4.63 0.57 7.68
C LEU A 42 4.65 0.95 9.17
N GLY A 43 4.52 -0.03 10.07
CA GLY A 43 4.46 0.19 11.50
C GLY A 43 4.24 -1.10 12.29
N GLU A 44 3.79 -0.98 13.54
CA GLU A 44 3.39 -2.16 14.31
C GLU A 44 2.22 -2.88 13.62
N ARG A 45 2.44 -4.16 13.25
CA ARG A 45 1.44 -5.06 12.64
C ARG A 45 0.83 -4.52 11.33
N ALA A 46 1.47 -3.57 10.68
CA ALA A 46 1.03 -2.96 9.44
C ALA A 46 2.09 -3.18 8.35
N TYR A 47 1.65 -3.75 7.23
CA TYR A 47 2.48 -4.07 6.08
C TYR A 47 1.83 -3.52 4.82
N VAL A 48 2.67 -3.06 3.89
CA VAL A 48 2.26 -2.62 2.55
C VAL A 48 2.86 -3.59 1.55
N VAL A 49 2.03 -4.10 0.64
CA VAL A 49 2.45 -4.93 -0.48
C VAL A 49 2.30 -4.10 -1.74
N ARG A 50 3.34 -4.07 -2.59
CA ARG A 50 3.34 -3.32 -3.84
C ARG A 50 3.82 -4.19 -4.98
N VAL A 51 3.14 -4.10 -6.11
CA VAL A 51 3.55 -4.72 -7.38
C VAL A 51 4.53 -3.78 -8.05
N CYS A 52 5.65 -4.33 -8.50
CA CYS A 52 6.85 -3.57 -8.80
C CYS A 52 7.44 -4.02 -10.12
N ASP A 53 7.27 -3.22 -11.17
CA ASP A 53 8.01 -3.38 -12.41
C ASP A 53 9.11 -2.32 -12.47
N GLY A 54 10.36 -2.73 -12.20
CA GLY A 54 11.50 -1.81 -12.17
C GLY A 54 11.67 -1.09 -10.83
N ASP A 55 12.00 0.20 -10.86
CA ASP A 55 12.33 0.99 -9.66
C ASP A 55 11.07 1.32 -8.86
N VAL A 56 11.09 0.93 -7.58
CA VAL A 56 9.97 1.11 -6.65
C VAL A 56 10.24 2.35 -5.80
N PRO A 57 9.39 3.39 -5.87
CA PRO A 57 9.57 4.58 -5.04
C PRO A 57 9.56 4.25 -3.54
N GLU A 58 10.21 5.08 -2.73
CA GLU A 58 10.07 4.96 -1.29
C GLU A 58 8.61 5.22 -0.87
N LEU A 59 8.19 4.68 0.28
CA LEU A 59 6.83 4.90 0.78
C LEU A 59 6.51 6.40 0.99
N SER A 60 7.50 7.18 1.40
CA SER A 60 7.45 8.64 1.54
C SER A 60 7.18 9.36 0.21
N GLU A 61 7.46 8.71 -0.92
CA GLU A 61 7.33 9.25 -2.26
C GLU A 61 6.00 8.89 -2.92
N CYS A 62 5.27 7.91 -2.37
CA CYS A 62 3.96 7.53 -2.85
C CYS A 62 2.98 8.71 -2.77
N GLU A 63 2.22 8.95 -3.84
CA GLU A 63 1.28 10.06 -3.95
C GLU A 63 0.28 10.11 -2.80
N ALA A 64 -0.27 8.96 -2.40
CA ALA A 64 -1.21 8.87 -1.28
C ALA A 64 -0.58 9.33 0.05
N VAL A 65 0.68 8.97 0.30
CA VAL A 65 1.41 9.37 1.51
C VAL A 65 1.72 10.86 1.48
N ARG A 66 2.21 11.38 0.34
CA ARG A 66 2.47 12.81 0.14
C ARG A 66 1.21 13.65 0.28
N ARG A 67 0.08 13.17 -0.26
CA ARG A 67 -1.22 13.84 -0.13
C ARG A 67 -1.66 13.94 1.32
N LEU A 68 -1.60 12.84 2.09
CA LEU A 68 -1.94 12.85 3.51
C LEU A 68 -1.03 13.77 4.33
N ALA A 69 0.27 13.78 4.01
CA ALA A 69 1.22 14.70 4.65
C ALA A 69 0.87 16.17 4.35
N ALA A 70 0.55 16.49 3.09
CA ALA A 70 0.14 17.83 2.68
C ALA A 70 -1.18 18.26 3.35
N GLU A 71 -2.19 17.38 3.40
CA GLU A 71 -3.46 17.64 4.09
C GLU A 71 -3.22 17.97 5.58
N ARG A 72 -2.33 17.26 6.27
CA ARG A 72 -2.00 17.54 7.68
C ARG A 72 -1.30 18.87 7.90
N ILE A 73 -0.38 19.26 7.00
CA ILE A 73 0.31 20.56 7.09
C ILE A 73 -0.71 21.70 6.97
N VAL A 74 -1.63 21.59 6.01
CA VAL A 74 -2.69 22.60 5.83
C VAL A 74 -3.60 22.67 7.07
N ASP A 75 -3.98 21.53 7.64
CA ASP A 75 -4.79 21.51 8.87
C ASP A 75 -4.04 22.17 10.05
N GLU A 76 -2.76 21.86 10.25
CA GLU A 76 -1.94 22.47 11.31
C GLU A 76 -1.79 23.99 11.14
N ASP A 77 -1.63 24.48 9.90
CA ASP A 77 -1.57 25.91 9.60
C ASP A 77 -2.91 26.63 9.89
N VAL A 78 -4.05 25.98 9.61
CA VAL A 78 -5.39 26.53 9.89
C VAL A 78 -5.66 26.62 11.40
N TYR A 79 -5.24 25.63 12.19
CA TYR A 79 -5.37 25.68 13.65
C TYR A 79 -4.36 26.62 14.33
N GLY A 80 -3.18 26.83 13.72
CA GLY A 80 -2.17 27.79 14.20
C GLY A 80 -2.60 29.26 14.09
N GLN A 81 -3.50 29.60 13.15
CA GLN A 81 -3.99 30.96 12.97
C GLN A 81 -5.15 31.37 13.91
N GLN A 82 -5.86 30.42 14.53
CA GLN A 82 -7.03 30.74 15.38
C GLN A 82 -6.71 31.01 16.86
N GLN A 83 -5.46 30.85 17.31
CA GLN A 83 -5.07 31.12 18.71
C GLN A 83 -4.38 32.47 18.92
N GLY A 84 -4.43 33.36 17.93
CA GLY A 84 -3.78 34.68 17.98
C GLY A 84 -4.72 35.83 17.66
N GLU A 85 -5.77 36.04 18.46
CA GLU A 85 -6.50 37.31 18.59
C GLU A 85 -6.82 37.61 20.05
#